data_AF-W2ZEZ2-F1
#
_entry.id   AF-W2ZEZ2-F1
#
_cell.length_a   1.000
_cell.length_b   1.000
_cell.length_c   1.000
_cell.angle_alpha   90.00
_cell.angle_beta   90.00
_cell.angle_gamma   90.00
#
_symmetry.space_group_name_H-M   'P 1'
#
loop_
_entity.id
_entity.type
_entity.pdbx_description
1 polymer ?
#
loop_
_entity_poly.entity_id
_entity_poly.type
_entity_poly.pdbx_seq_one_letter_code
_entity_poly.pdbx_strand_id
1 'polypeptide(L)'
;MQSQTFSKQHSTMLETRRKLLNAALSGNMVLSCALLLTTMFLLETPYVGFDAAITAGVYVVFTFVAIVILNKSPSAFSIGFLVGASLLVLVLAFQGAFYWGLEAHNNPRRKTAAYLASGFHAVIFTVQCVVTTVVVKSKEDVIDTYAAYEYIPDTSYPDNAILANMASPINYQATIPTADI
;
A
#
# COMPACT_ATOMS: atom_id res chain seq x y z
N MET A 1 24.92 19.30 16.88
CA MET A 1 23.49 19.50 17.25
C MET A 1 22.57 19.52 16.04
N GLN A 2 22.86 20.28 14.99
CA GLN A 2 21.98 20.42 13.80
C GLN A 2 21.69 19.11 13.04
N SER A 3 22.65 18.18 13.01
CA SER A 3 22.50 16.85 12.38
C SER A 3 21.53 15.92 13.13
N GLN A 4 21.51 15.95 14.47
CA GLN A 4 20.57 15.12 15.25
C GLN A 4 19.12 15.62 15.15
N THR A 5 18.91 16.93 15.08
CA THR A 5 17.58 17.51 14.83
C THR A 5 17.05 17.17 13.45
N PHE A 6 17.91 17.17 12.42
CA PHE A 6 17.52 16.82 11.05
C PHE A 6 17.14 15.33 10.92
N SER A 7 17.92 14.44 11.53
CA SER A 7 17.62 13.00 11.57
C SER A 7 16.28 12.68 12.26
N LYS A 8 16.00 13.34 13.40
CA LYS A 8 14.76 13.14 14.16
C LYS A 8 13.52 13.69 13.43
N GLN A 9 13.68 14.79 12.69
CA GLN A 9 12.62 15.37 11.88
C GLN A 9 12.32 14.52 10.63
N HIS A 10 13.34 13.88 10.05
CA HIS A 10 13.18 12.99 8.91
C HIS A 10 12.44 11.69 9.28
N SER A 11 12.81 11.06 10.40
CA SER A 11 12.17 9.82 10.86
C SER A 11 10.69 10.01 11.24
N THR A 12 10.36 11.10 11.93
CA THR A 12 8.97 11.45 12.29
C THR A 12 8.10 11.76 11.07
N MET A 13 8.67 12.35 10.02
CA MET A 13 7.96 12.61 8.76
C MET A 13 7.60 11.30 8.03
N LEU A 14 8.54 10.34 7.97
CA LEU A 14 8.31 9.04 7.32
C LEU A 14 7.25 8.20 8.05
N GLU A 15 7.26 8.21 9.39
CA GLU A 15 6.25 7.51 10.19
C GLU A 15 4.85 8.09 9.97
N THR A 16 4.74 9.42 9.93
CA THR A 16 3.46 10.11 9.66
C THR A 16 2.92 9.77 8.28
N ARG A 17 3.79 9.76 7.26
CA ARG A 17 3.43 9.36 5.89
C ARG A 17 2.95 7.90 5.83
N ARG A 18 3.64 6.98 6.50
CA ARG A 18 3.24 5.57 6.55
C ARG A 18 1.87 5.39 7.20
N LYS A 19 1.61 6.08 8.31
CA LYS A 19 0.28 6.09 8.97
C LYS A 19 -0.80 6.63 8.04
N LEU A 20 -0.53 7.73 7.34
CA LEU A 20 -1.47 8.32 6.37
C LEU A 20 -1.75 7.38 5.19
N LEU A 21 -0.71 6.76 4.62
CA LEU A 21 -0.84 5.79 3.53
C LEU A 21 -1.67 4.57 3.96
N ASN A 22 -1.38 4.02 5.14
CA ASN A 22 -2.14 2.91 5.69
C ASN A 22 -3.60 3.28 5.95
N ALA A 23 -3.87 4.48 6.49
CA ALA A 23 -5.22 4.97 6.68
C ALA A 23 -5.98 5.13 5.35
N ALA A 24 -5.34 5.71 4.33
CA ALA A 24 -5.92 5.86 2.99
C ALA A 24 -6.22 4.51 2.34
N LEU A 25 -5.27 3.56 2.43
CA LEU A 25 -5.46 2.19 1.92
C LEU A 25 -6.54 1.42 2.67
N SER A 26 -6.66 1.63 3.98
CA SER A 26 -7.73 1.05 4.79
C SER A 26 -9.10 1.63 4.39
N GLY A 27 -9.16 2.92 4.10
CA GLY A 27 -10.35 3.56 3.51
C GLY A 27 -10.72 2.94 2.16
N ASN A 28 -9.73 2.76 1.27
CA ASN A 28 -9.94 2.09 -0.02
C ASN A 28 -10.38 0.64 0.13
N MET A 29 -9.88 -0.09 1.13
CA MET A 29 -10.33 -1.45 1.43
C MET A 29 -11.82 -1.47 1.80
N VAL A 30 -12.25 -0.59 2.71
CA VAL A 30 -13.67 -0.48 3.11
C VAL A 30 -14.56 -0.09 1.93
N LEU A 31 -14.14 0.89 1.13
CA LEU A 31 -14.85 1.31 -0.08
C LEU A 31 -14.93 0.18 -1.12
N SER A 32 -13.88 -0.60 -1.29
CA SER A 32 -13.84 -1.74 -2.22
C SER A 32 -14.78 -2.85 -1.77
N CYS A 33 -14.85 -3.13 -0.47
CA CYS A 33 -15.84 -4.05 0.09
C CYS A 33 -17.28 -3.54 -0.09
N ALA A 34 -17.52 -2.24 0.12
CA ALA A 34 -18.83 -1.63 -0.11
C ALA A 34 -19.23 -1.68 -1.59
N LEU A 35 -18.29 -1.43 -2.50
CA LEU A 35 -18.48 -1.58 -3.94
C LEU A 35 -18.81 -3.04 -4.29
N LEU A 36 -18.09 -4.01 -3.74
CA LEU A 36 -18.37 -5.44 -3.97
C LEU A 36 -19.79 -5.81 -3.55
N LEU A 37 -20.24 -5.37 -2.37
CA LEU A 37 -21.64 -5.56 -1.95
C LEU A 37 -22.63 -4.87 -2.89
N THR A 38 -22.31 -3.67 -3.36
CA THR A 38 -23.14 -2.94 -4.33
C THR A 38 -23.27 -3.70 -5.65
N THR A 39 -22.19 -4.33 -6.12
CA THR A 39 -22.21 -5.12 -7.36
C THR A 39 -23.08 -6.38 -7.26
N MET A 40 -23.35 -6.89 -6.06
CA MET A 40 -24.30 -8.02 -5.90
C MET A 40 -25.71 -7.64 -6.37
N PHE A 41 -26.14 -6.40 -6.18
CA PHE A 41 -27.42 -5.89 -6.70
C PHE A 41 -27.37 -5.63 -8.21
N LEU A 42 -26.17 -5.57 -8.80
CA LEU A 42 -25.95 -5.37 -10.23
C LEU A 42 -25.81 -6.71 -10.98
N LEU A 43 -25.59 -7.85 -10.30
CA LEU A 43 -25.38 -9.17 -10.91
C LEU A 43 -26.46 -9.63 -11.89
N GLU A 44 -27.72 -9.25 -11.65
CA GLU A 44 -28.81 -9.55 -12.57
C GLU A 44 -28.73 -8.72 -13.89
N THR A 45 -27.71 -7.87 -14.08
CA THR A 45 -27.38 -7.31 -15.40
C THR A 45 -26.45 -8.32 -16.09
N PRO A 46 -26.92 -9.02 -17.14
CA PRO A 46 -26.17 -10.12 -17.72
C PRO A 46 -24.79 -9.65 -18.21
N TYR A 47 -23.76 -10.41 -17.87
CA TYR A 47 -22.33 -10.19 -18.16
C TYR A 47 -21.68 -8.98 -17.46
N VAL A 48 -22.32 -7.81 -17.50
CA VAL A 48 -21.78 -6.55 -16.96
C VAL A 48 -21.70 -6.57 -15.43
N GLY A 49 -22.75 -7.04 -14.75
CA GLY A 49 -22.78 -7.06 -13.28
C GLY A 49 -21.74 -7.99 -12.68
N PHE A 50 -21.45 -9.10 -13.36
CA PHE A 50 -20.43 -10.06 -12.96
C PHE A 50 -19.02 -9.50 -13.14
N ASP A 51 -18.74 -8.83 -14.27
CA ASP A 51 -17.46 -8.17 -14.51
C ASP A 51 -17.17 -7.08 -13.46
N ALA A 52 -18.20 -6.32 -13.07
CA ALA A 52 -18.05 -5.34 -12.00
C ALA A 52 -17.80 -5.98 -10.63
N ALA A 53 -18.42 -7.13 -10.33
CA ALA A 53 -18.13 -7.88 -9.11
C ALA A 53 -16.67 -8.39 -9.07
N ILE A 54 -16.16 -8.89 -10.20
CA ILE A 54 -14.74 -9.27 -10.33
C ILE A 54 -13.84 -8.05 -10.12
N THR A 55 -14.16 -6.93 -10.77
CA THR A 55 -13.39 -5.68 -10.65
C THR A 55 -13.33 -5.19 -9.21
N ALA A 56 -14.46 -5.20 -8.49
CA ALA A 56 -14.50 -4.86 -7.07
C ALA A 56 -13.66 -5.84 -6.22
N GLY A 57 -13.70 -7.13 -6.53
CA GLY A 57 -12.83 -8.14 -5.92
C GLY A 57 -11.35 -7.87 -6.14
N VAL A 58 -10.95 -7.46 -7.35
CA VAL A 58 -9.57 -7.06 -7.66
C VAL A 58 -9.13 -5.88 -6.79
N TYR A 59 -9.99 -4.89 -6.54
CA TYR A 59 -9.65 -3.77 -5.65
C TYR A 59 -9.43 -4.21 -4.20
N VAL A 60 -10.25 -5.12 -3.69
CA VAL A 60 -10.09 -5.68 -2.34
C VAL A 60 -8.76 -6.42 -2.23
N VAL A 61 -8.45 -7.30 -3.18
CA VAL A 61 -7.18 -8.06 -3.18
C VAL A 61 -5.99 -7.11 -3.31
N PHE A 62 -6.06 -6.16 -4.25
CA PHE A 62 -5.00 -5.18 -4.45
C PHE A 62 -4.74 -4.34 -3.18
N THR A 63 -5.79 -3.80 -2.56
CA THR A 63 -5.64 -2.95 -1.36
C THR A 63 -5.06 -3.74 -0.19
N PHE A 64 -5.48 -4.99 0.00
CA PHE A 64 -4.89 -5.88 0.99
C PHE A 64 -3.40 -6.13 0.73
N VAL A 65 -3.03 -6.49 -0.50
CA VAL A 65 -1.63 -6.73 -0.89
C VAL A 65 -0.79 -5.47 -0.73
N ALA A 66 -1.32 -4.29 -1.09
CA ALA A 66 -0.65 -3.00 -0.92
C ALA A 66 -0.32 -2.71 0.54
N ILE A 67 -1.25 -2.97 1.46
CA ILE A 67 -1.02 -2.83 2.90
C ILE A 67 0.08 -3.79 3.36
N VAL A 68 0.08 -5.04 2.89
CA VAL A 68 1.11 -6.03 3.27
C VAL A 68 2.50 -5.59 2.76
N ILE A 69 2.62 -5.19 1.50
CA ILE A 69 3.90 -4.77 0.90
C ILE A 69 4.49 -3.57 1.64
N LEU A 70 3.67 -2.53 1.91
CA LEU A 70 4.15 -1.30 2.55
C LEU A 70 4.54 -1.49 4.02
N ASN A 71 4.00 -2.52 4.71
CA ASN A 71 4.26 -2.73 6.13
C ASN A 71 5.27 -3.85 6.44
N LYS A 72 5.36 -4.90 5.60
CA LYS A 72 6.20 -6.07 5.89
C LYS A 72 7.47 -6.18 5.05
N SER A 73 7.45 -5.77 3.78
CA SER A 73 8.53 -6.10 2.85
C SER A 73 8.64 -5.10 1.69
N PRO A 74 8.93 -3.82 1.96
CA PRO A 74 9.10 -2.82 0.91
C PRO A 74 10.48 -3.00 0.23
N SER A 75 10.55 -3.88 -0.76
CA SER A 75 11.70 -3.97 -1.67
C SER A 75 11.47 -3.09 -2.92
N ALA A 76 12.54 -2.72 -3.62
CA ALA A 76 12.44 -1.95 -4.86
C ALA A 76 11.54 -2.63 -5.91
N PHE A 77 11.63 -3.97 -6.01
CA PHE A 77 10.76 -4.77 -6.86
C PHE A 77 9.30 -4.70 -6.40
N SER A 78 9.02 -4.92 -5.11
CA SER A 78 7.65 -4.91 -4.57
C SER A 78 6.99 -3.54 -4.69
N ILE A 79 7.74 -2.45 -4.48
CA ILE A 79 7.26 -1.08 -4.66
C ILE A 79 7.02 -0.77 -6.15
N GLY A 80 7.90 -1.24 -7.06
CA GLY A 80 7.69 -1.14 -8.51
C GLY A 80 6.42 -1.86 -8.96
N PHE A 81 6.21 -3.09 -8.48
CA PHE A 81 4.98 -3.85 -8.71
C PHE A 81 3.75 -3.12 -8.16
N LEU A 82 3.82 -2.60 -6.93
CA LEU A 82 2.74 -1.85 -6.31
C LEU A 82 2.35 -0.62 -7.14
N VAL A 83 3.32 0.16 -7.63
CA VAL A 83 3.06 1.32 -8.48
C VAL A 83 2.43 0.90 -9.81
N GLY A 84 2.95 -0.14 -10.46
CA GLY A 84 2.38 -0.66 -11.71
C GLY A 84 0.94 -1.14 -11.55
N ALA A 85 0.67 -1.96 -10.52
CA ALA A 85 -0.68 -2.43 -10.21
C ALA A 85 -1.61 -1.28 -9.80
N SER A 86 -1.09 -0.24 -9.13
CA SER A 86 -1.87 0.95 -8.78
C SER A 86 -2.39 1.69 -10.02
N LEU A 87 -1.60 1.75 -11.10
CA LEU A 87 -2.03 2.37 -12.36
C LEU A 87 -3.17 1.58 -13.01
N LEU A 88 -3.12 0.26 -12.97
CA LEU A 88 -4.22 -0.58 -13.46
C LEU A 88 -5.50 -0.31 -12.66
N VAL A 89 -5.42 -0.26 -11.33
CA VAL A 89 -6.56 0.07 -10.47
C VAL A 89 -7.11 1.47 -10.77
N LEU A 90 -6.25 2.45 -11.03
CA LEU A 90 -6.69 3.79 -11.44
C LEU A 90 -7.49 3.77 -12.74
N VAL A 91 -7.02 3.05 -13.76
CA VAL A 91 -7.73 2.93 -15.05
C VAL A 91 -9.08 2.26 -14.86
N LEU A 92 -9.12 1.14 -14.14
CA LEU A 92 -10.37 0.42 -13.86
C LEU A 92 -11.34 1.27 -13.03
N ALA A 93 -10.83 2.03 -12.04
CA ALA A 93 -11.68 2.86 -11.18
C ALA A 93 -12.26 4.03 -11.96
N PHE A 94 -11.45 4.66 -12.82
CA PHE A 94 -11.91 5.69 -13.72
C PHE A 94 -12.97 5.16 -14.70
N GLN A 95 -12.67 4.06 -15.40
CA GLN A 95 -13.61 3.42 -16.33
C GLN A 95 -14.92 3.04 -15.63
N GLY A 96 -14.86 2.42 -14.45
CA GLY A 96 -16.03 2.03 -13.68
C GLY A 96 -16.88 3.22 -13.24
N ALA A 97 -16.26 4.35 -12.89
CA ALA A 97 -16.98 5.57 -12.53
C ALA A 97 -17.82 6.10 -13.69
N PHE A 98 -17.24 6.18 -14.89
CA PHE A 98 -17.95 6.62 -16.10
C PHE A 98 -19.02 5.62 -16.54
N TYR A 99 -18.65 4.34 -16.61
CA TYR A 99 -19.55 3.29 -17.08
C TYR A 99 -20.84 3.25 -16.24
N TRP A 100 -20.69 3.15 -14.92
CA TRP A 100 -21.85 3.06 -14.03
C TRP A 100 -22.64 4.37 -13.94
N GLY A 101 -21.99 5.52 -14.15
CA GLY A 101 -22.68 6.81 -14.24
C GLY A 101 -23.57 6.91 -15.49
N LEU A 102 -23.06 6.45 -16.64
CA LEU A 102 -23.84 6.38 -17.89
C LEU A 102 -24.96 5.33 -17.81
N GLU A 103 -24.68 4.16 -17.22
CA GLU A 103 -25.70 3.13 -17.02
C GLU A 103 -26.82 3.61 -16.09
N ALA A 104 -26.48 4.33 -15.00
CA ALA A 104 -27.47 4.91 -14.10
C ALA A 104 -28.39 5.94 -14.79
N HIS A 105 -27.86 6.66 -15.77
CA HIS A 105 -28.65 7.61 -16.56
C HIS A 105 -29.61 6.89 -17.51
N ASN A 106 -29.15 5.84 -18.18
CA ASN A 106 -29.89 5.19 -19.27
C ASN A 106 -30.81 4.05 -18.80
N ASN A 107 -30.58 3.49 -17.60
CA ASN A 107 -31.33 2.34 -17.09
C ASN A 107 -32.05 2.65 -15.76
N PRO A 108 -33.36 2.94 -15.79
CA PRO A 108 -34.10 3.32 -14.58
C PRO A 108 -34.27 2.15 -13.59
N ARG A 109 -34.16 0.89 -14.04
CA ARG A 109 -34.42 -0.29 -13.20
C ARG A 109 -33.45 -0.41 -12.02
N ARG A 110 -32.22 0.12 -12.15
CA ARG A 110 -31.16 0.02 -11.13
C ARG A 110 -30.37 1.31 -10.92
N LYS A 111 -31.03 2.43 -11.19
CA LYS A 111 -30.47 3.78 -11.12
C LYS A 111 -29.68 4.04 -9.83
N THR A 112 -30.23 3.67 -8.67
CA THR A 112 -29.59 3.89 -7.37
C THR A 112 -28.29 3.09 -7.21
N ALA A 113 -28.32 1.78 -7.48
CA ALA A 113 -27.15 0.92 -7.34
C ALA A 113 -26.03 1.33 -8.32
N ALA A 114 -26.40 1.71 -9.54
CA ALA A 114 -25.46 2.21 -10.54
C ALA A 114 -24.83 3.57 -10.13
N TYR A 115 -25.61 4.52 -9.60
CA TYR A 115 -25.04 5.76 -9.06
C TYR A 115 -24.11 5.52 -7.86
N LEU A 116 -24.47 4.60 -6.97
CA LEU A 116 -23.60 4.23 -5.84
C LEU A 116 -22.30 3.60 -6.33
N ALA A 117 -22.38 2.66 -7.28
CA ALA A 117 -21.18 2.04 -7.88
C ALA A 117 -20.29 3.10 -8.54
N SER A 118 -20.88 4.01 -9.34
CA SER A 118 -20.16 5.13 -9.95
C SER A 118 -19.46 6.01 -8.92
N GLY A 119 -20.17 6.37 -7.85
CA GLY A 119 -19.63 7.16 -6.74
C GLY A 119 -18.47 6.47 -6.02
N PHE A 120 -18.62 5.18 -5.69
CA PHE A 120 -17.54 4.40 -5.06
C PHE A 120 -16.31 4.32 -5.96
N HIS A 121 -16.48 4.04 -7.25
CA HIS A 121 -15.39 4.06 -8.22
C HIS A 121 -14.68 5.42 -8.28
N ALA A 122 -15.43 6.53 -8.28
CA ALA A 122 -14.84 7.87 -8.30
C ALA A 122 -14.04 8.20 -7.03
N VAL A 123 -14.54 7.81 -5.86
CA VAL A 123 -13.82 8.01 -4.59
C VAL A 123 -12.57 7.14 -4.53
N ILE A 124 -12.68 5.85 -4.89
CA ILE A 124 -11.53 4.93 -4.96
C ILE A 124 -10.48 5.49 -5.93
N PHE A 125 -10.88 5.97 -7.11
CA PHE A 125 -9.98 6.60 -8.07
C PHE A 125 -9.21 7.77 -7.45
N THR A 126 -9.92 8.68 -6.78
CA THR A 126 -9.31 9.88 -6.18
C THR A 126 -8.31 9.51 -5.08
N VAL A 127 -8.71 8.63 -4.16
CA VAL A 127 -7.83 8.18 -3.07
C VAL A 127 -6.65 7.39 -3.62
N GLN A 128 -6.87 6.51 -4.60
CA GLN A 128 -5.79 5.75 -5.23
C GLN A 128 -4.81 6.66 -5.98
N CYS A 129 -5.27 7.76 -6.57
CA CYS A 129 -4.41 8.71 -7.26
C CYS A 129 -3.46 9.39 -6.26
N VAL A 130 -3.99 9.80 -5.11
CA VAL A 130 -3.20 10.36 -4.01
C VAL A 130 -2.20 9.33 -3.48
N VAL A 131 -2.64 8.10 -3.17
CA VAL A 131 -1.78 7.03 -2.68
C VAL A 131 -0.65 6.74 -3.66
N THR A 132 -0.97 6.56 -4.95
CA THR A 132 0.02 6.29 -6.00
C THR A 132 1.03 7.43 -6.09
N THR A 133 0.57 8.67 -6.07
CA THR A 133 1.45 9.86 -6.12
C THR A 133 2.40 9.90 -4.92
N VAL A 134 1.88 9.66 -3.70
CA VAL A 134 2.70 9.65 -2.49
C VAL A 134 3.72 8.52 -2.54
N VAL A 135 3.31 7.30 -2.90
CA VAL A 135 4.22 6.15 -3.02
C VAL A 135 5.32 6.41 -4.04
N VAL A 136 4.99 6.97 -5.21
CA VAL A 136 5.99 7.31 -6.25
C VAL A 136 6.98 8.36 -5.74
N LYS A 137 6.52 9.37 -5.01
CA LYS A 137 7.39 10.43 -4.45
C LYS A 137 8.23 9.95 -3.28
N SER A 138 7.78 8.96 -2.51
CA SER A 138 8.47 8.48 -1.31
C SER A 138 9.17 7.12 -1.52
N LYS A 139 9.21 6.59 -2.74
CA LYS A 139 9.77 5.26 -3.02
C LYS A 139 11.24 5.16 -2.63
N GLU A 140 12.02 6.21 -2.89
CA GLU A 140 13.46 6.27 -2.60
C GLU A 140 13.70 6.20 -1.08
N ASP A 141 13.02 7.05 -0.31
CA ASP A 141 13.10 7.06 1.16
C ASP A 141 12.76 5.69 1.79
N VAL A 142 11.78 4.99 1.21
CA VAL A 142 11.28 3.70 1.71
C VAL A 142 12.25 2.56 1.38
N ILE A 143 12.83 2.56 0.18
CA ILE A 143 13.78 1.54 -0.27
C ILE A 143 15.11 1.68 0.49
N ASP A 144 15.64 2.90 0.61
CA ASP A 144 16.94 3.16 1.27
C ASP A 144 16.90 2.80 2.75
N THR A 145 15.77 3.06 3.43
CA THR A 145 15.59 2.67 4.83
C THR A 145 15.68 1.15 4.99
N TYR A 146 15.13 0.37 4.07
CA TYR A 146 15.14 -1.10 4.18
C TYR A 146 16.48 -1.71 3.78
N ALA A 147 17.15 -1.17 2.75
CA ALA A 147 18.49 -1.57 2.37
C ALA A 147 19.51 -1.38 3.52
N ALA A 148 19.33 -0.36 4.36
CA ALA A 148 20.16 -0.15 5.55
C ALA A 148 19.95 -1.23 6.65
N TYR A 149 18.79 -1.88 6.71
CA TYR A 149 18.53 -3.01 7.62
C TYR A 149 18.94 -4.37 7.03
N GLU A 150 19.04 -4.47 5.71
CA GLU A 150 19.54 -5.64 4.97
C GLU A 150 21.06 -5.55 4.72
N TYR A 151 21.81 -4.91 5.63
CA TYR A 151 23.26 -5.02 5.66
C TYR A 151 23.63 -6.46 6.08
N ILE A 152 23.94 -7.29 5.08
CA ILE A 152 24.60 -8.58 5.29
C ILE A 152 26.07 -8.23 5.61
N PRO A 153 26.57 -8.45 6.83
CA PRO A 153 28.01 -8.33 7.06
C PRO A 153 28.69 -9.35 6.15
N ASP A 154 29.64 -8.88 5.33
CA ASP A 154 30.51 -9.74 4.53
C ASP A 154 31.31 -10.65 5.46
N THR A 155 30.75 -11.79 5.89
CA THR A 155 31.46 -12.84 6.60
C THR A 155 32.25 -13.68 5.61
N SER A 156 33.19 -13.05 4.90
CA SER A 156 34.23 -13.73 4.14
C SER A 156 35.43 -12.82 3.92
N TYR A 157 36.04 -12.35 5.00
CA TYR A 157 37.48 -12.15 5.04
C TYR A 157 37.98 -12.30 6.48
N PRO A 158 38.76 -13.34 6.82
CA PRO A 158 39.41 -13.41 8.10
C PRO A 158 40.67 -12.56 8.01
N ASP A 159 40.66 -11.38 8.63
CA ASP A 159 41.91 -10.77 9.07
C ASP A 159 41.65 -9.89 10.30
N ASN A 160 41.94 -10.50 11.45
CA ASN A 160 42.70 -9.88 12.54
C ASN A 160 41.96 -8.78 13.30
N ALA A 161 41.32 -9.22 14.38
CA ALA A 161 40.96 -8.38 15.50
C ALA A 161 42.10 -7.43 15.90
N ILE A 162 41.71 -6.18 16.23
CA ILE A 162 41.95 -5.48 17.51
C ILE A 162 42.05 -3.96 17.25
N LEU A 163 41.29 -3.19 18.04
CA LEU A 163 41.30 -1.71 18.26
C LEU A 163 40.69 -0.86 17.13
N ALA A 164 39.76 0.09 17.34
CA ALA A 164 39.20 0.63 18.57
C ALA A 164 37.98 1.52 18.22
N ASN A 165 37.05 1.58 19.18
CA ASN A 165 36.14 2.71 19.48
C ASN A 165 35.00 3.03 18.50
N MET A 166 33.77 2.61 18.82
CA MET A 166 32.84 3.20 19.82
C MET A 166 31.93 4.26 19.20
N ALA A 167 30.70 3.85 18.82
CA ALA A 167 29.45 4.60 19.07
C ALA A 167 28.23 3.85 18.52
N SER A 168 27.73 2.86 19.27
CA SER A 168 26.36 2.37 19.14
C SER A 168 25.70 2.30 20.52
N PRO A 169 24.42 2.68 20.68
CA PRO A 169 23.80 2.79 21.99
C PRO A 169 23.57 1.41 22.60
N ILE A 170 24.02 1.30 23.84
CA ILE A 170 23.81 0.21 24.78
C ILE A 170 22.31 0.02 24.99
N ASN A 171 21.74 -1.09 24.52
CA ASN A 171 20.69 -1.86 25.21
C ASN A 171 20.05 -2.90 24.26
N TYR A 172 20.68 -4.07 24.15
CA TYR A 172 19.96 -5.34 24.00
C TYR A 172 20.84 -6.43 24.60
N GLN A 173 20.83 -6.52 25.93
CA GLN A 173 21.37 -7.68 26.63
C GLN A 173 20.33 -8.79 26.54
N ALA A 174 20.37 -9.58 25.46
CA ALA A 174 19.65 -10.85 25.40
C ALA A 174 20.54 -11.91 26.06
N THR A 175 20.12 -12.34 27.24
CA THR A 175 20.72 -13.44 28.01
C THR A 175 20.77 -14.70 27.14
N ILE A 176 21.97 -15.20 26.85
CA ILE A 176 22.14 -16.49 26.16
C ILE A 176 21.89 -17.60 27.20
N PRO A 177 21.00 -18.58 26.96
CA PRO A 177 20.92 -19.75 27.81
C PRO A 177 22.13 -20.64 27.50
N THR A 178 23.00 -20.87 28.48
CA THR A 178 24.01 -21.92 28.44
C THR A 178 23.30 -23.27 28.57
N ALA A 179 23.38 -24.09 27.52
CA ALA A 179 23.12 -25.51 27.63
C ALA A 179 24.38 -26.17 28.20
N ASP A 180 24.28 -26.71 29.41
CA ASP A 180 25.30 -27.57 30.00
C ASP A 180 25.38 -28.89 29.22
N ILE A 181 26.61 -29.36 28.99
CA ILE A 181 26.95 -30.65 28.36
C ILE A 181 27.12 -31.70 29.46
#